data_AF-A0A5C4RDD7-F1
#
_entry.id   AF-A0A5C4RDD7-F1
#
_cell.length_a   1.000
_cell.length_b   1.000
_cell.length_c   1.000
_cell.angle_alpha   90.00
_cell.angle_beta   90.00
_cell.angle_gamma   90.00
#
_symmetry.space_group_name_H-M   'P 1'
#
loop_
_entity.id
_entity.type
_entity.pdbx_description
1 polymer ?
#
loop_
_entity_poly.entity_id
_entity_poly.type
_entity_poly.pdbx_seq_one_letter_code
_entity_poly.pdbx_strand_id
1 'polypeptide(L)'
;MAISPSHKLGQLIGNILKNLFVPLLQNIANKTGLYLDIVGQPRKARKGKKITWEDTYGNTHDMDFVFEYSGSATTLGRPVAFIESAWRLH
;
A
#
# COMPACT_ATOMS: atom_id res chain seq x y z
N MET A 1 21.18 3.72 -0.88
CA MET A 1 20.40 4.39 0.18
C MET A 1 21.15 5.65 0.59
N ALA A 2 20.52 6.82 0.50
CA ALA A 2 21.18 8.08 0.86
C ALA A 2 21.35 8.16 2.38
N ILE A 3 22.60 8.28 2.85
CA ILE A 3 22.98 8.33 4.27
C ILE A 3 22.84 9.77 4.79
N SER A 4 21.74 10.45 4.47
CA SER A 4 21.47 11.80 5.00
C SER A 4 20.41 11.73 6.10
N PRO A 5 20.57 12.48 7.20
CA PRO A 5 19.55 12.59 8.24
C PRO A 5 18.17 12.98 7.68
N SER A 6 18.14 13.84 6.66
CA SER A 6 16.92 14.25 5.95
C SER A 6 16.21 13.08 5.26
N HIS A 7 16.96 12.14 4.65
CA HIS A 7 16.36 10.95 4.04
C HIS A 7 15.71 10.04 5.08
N LYS A 8 16.38 9.83 6.22
CA LYS A 8 15.84 9.02 7.33
C LYS A 8 14.59 9.67 7.94
N LEU A 9 14.59 10.99 8.12
CA LEU A 9 13.42 11.75 8.56
C LEU A 9 12.26 11.62 7.58
N GLY A 10 12.52 11.73 6.27
CA GLY A 10 11.51 11.54 5.24
C GLY A 10 10.88 10.14 5.28
N GLN A 11 11.68 9.08 5.47
CA GLN A 11 11.16 7.73 5.65
C GLN A 11 10.28 7.60 6.91
N LEU A 12 10.69 8.22 8.01
CA LEU A 12 9.92 8.21 9.26
C LEU A 12 8.56 8.89 9.07
N ILE A 13 8.54 10.08 8.45
CA ILE A 13 7.32 10.83 8.13
C ILE A 13 6.42 10.00 7.21
N GLY A 14 6.98 9.42 6.14
CA GLY A 14 6.23 8.56 5.22
C GLY A 14 5.60 7.36 5.94
N ASN A 15 6.33 6.71 6.85
CA ASN A 15 5.77 5.61 7.64
C ASN A 15 4.67 6.06 8.61
N ILE A 16 4.82 7.23 9.24
CA ILE A 16 3.78 7.81 10.10
C ILE A 16 2.51 8.08 9.28
N LEU A 17 2.64 8.76 8.14
CA LEU A 17 1.51 9.06 7.25
C LEU A 17 0.77 7.78 6.85
N LYS A 18 1.49 6.75 6.40
CA LYS A 18 0.88 5.45 6.07
C LYS A 18 0.10 4.86 7.23
N ASN A 19 0.67 4.82 8.43
CA ASN A 19 0.01 4.27 9.61
C ASN A 19 -1.26 5.05 10.01
N LEU A 20 -1.27 6.37 9.80
CA LEU A 20 -2.45 7.21 10.04
C LEU A 20 -3.58 6.93 9.04
N PHE A 21 -3.26 6.59 7.79
CA PHE A 21 -4.27 6.27 6.78
C PHE A 21 -4.91 4.89 6.95
N VAL A 22 -4.21 3.90 7.53
CA VAL A 22 -4.73 2.52 7.71
C VAL A 22 -6.15 2.47 8.30
N PRO A 23 -6.46 3.06 9.47
CA PRO A 23 -7.81 2.97 10.04
C PRO A 23 -8.88 3.65 9.17
N LEU A 24 -8.52 4.75 8.49
CA LEU A 24 -9.43 5.47 7.60
C LEU A 24 -9.78 4.63 6.35
N LEU A 25 -8.76 4.06 5.71
CA LEU A 25 -8.93 3.20 4.55
C LEU A 25 -9.64 1.89 4.92
N GLN A 26 -9.34 1.32 6.10
CA GLN A 26 -10.01 0.11 6.56
C GLN A 26 -11.51 0.34 6.77
N ASN A 27 -11.90 1.49 7.32
CA ASN A 27 -13.30 1.86 7.45
C ASN A 27 -14.00 1.95 6.08
N ILE A 28 -13.32 2.50 5.06
CA ILE A 28 -13.84 2.54 3.69
C ILE A 28 -14.00 1.12 3.12
N ALA A 29 -12.98 0.26 3.29
CA ALA A 29 -13.01 -1.14 2.86
C ALA A 29 -14.23 -1.86 3.45
N ASN A 30 -14.42 -1.74 4.77
CA ASN A 30 -15.52 -2.37 5.49
C ASN A 30 -16.89 -1.90 4.99
N LYS A 31 -17.07 -0.60 4.74
CA LYS A 31 -18.34 -0.04 4.24
C LYS A 31 -18.66 -0.44 2.80
N THR A 32 -17.64 -0.71 2.00
CA THR A 32 -17.77 -1.02 0.57
C THR A 32 -17.69 -2.51 0.26
N GLY A 33 -17.33 -3.35 1.24
CA GLY A 33 -17.08 -4.77 1.05
C GLY A 33 -15.79 -5.08 0.25
N LEU A 34 -14.89 -4.10 0.14
CA LEU A 34 -13.60 -4.27 -0.53
C LEU A 34 -12.55 -4.82 0.44
N TYR A 35 -11.60 -5.58 -0.10
CA TYR A 35 -10.41 -5.97 0.66
C TYR A 35 -9.37 -4.85 0.57
N LEU A 36 -8.81 -4.45 1.70
CA LEU A 36 -7.70 -3.49 1.76
C LEU A 36 -6.39 -4.27 1.92
N ASP A 37 -5.55 -4.21 0.91
CA ASP A 37 -4.18 -4.70 0.97
C ASP A 37 -3.24 -3.59 1.43
N ILE A 38 -2.39 -3.87 2.42
CA ILE A 38 -1.55 -2.88 3.10
C ILE A 38 -0.08 -3.31 3.05
N VAL A 39 0.79 -2.46 2.50
CA VAL A 39 2.23 -2.75 2.41
C VAL A 39 2.82 -3.02 3.80
N GLY A 40 3.71 -4.01 3.90
CA GLY A 40 4.33 -4.39 5.17
C GLY A 40 3.53 -5.44 5.96
N GLN A 41 2.21 -5.57 5.71
CA GLN A 41 1.39 -6.56 6.41
C GLN A 41 1.52 -7.95 5.78
N PRO A 42 1.67 -9.02 6.59
CA PRO A 42 1.68 -10.38 6.08
C PRO A 42 0.31 -10.74 5.47
N ARG A 43 0.31 -11.20 4.21
CA ARG A 43 -0.87 -11.70 3.52
C ARG A 43 -0.53 -13.00 2.79
N LYS A 44 -1.29 -14.08 3.01
CA LYS A 44 -1.02 -15.40 2.40
C LYS A 44 -1.11 -15.38 0.87
N ALA A 45 -1.95 -14.50 0.33
CA ALA A 45 -2.09 -14.29 -1.11
C ALA A 45 -0.83 -13.70 -1.79
N ARG A 46 0.14 -13.17 -1.02
CA ARG A 46 1.37 -12.58 -1.54
C ARG A 46 2.62 -13.27 -1.01
N LYS A 47 3.67 -13.28 -1.85
CA LYS A 47 5.02 -13.64 -1.44
C LYS A 47 5.74 -12.38 -0.96
N GLY A 48 6.00 -12.31 0.35
CA GLY A 48 6.68 -11.17 0.97
C GLY A 48 5.73 -10.08 1.44
N LYS A 49 6.27 -8.87 1.64
CA LYS A 49 5.58 -7.72 2.26
C LYS A 49 5.30 -6.56 1.30
N LYS A 50 5.74 -6.66 0.05
CA LYS A 50 5.52 -5.64 -0.96
C LYS A 50 4.17 -5.86 -1.65
N ILE A 51 3.53 -4.77 -2.05
CA ILE A 51 2.37 -4.80 -2.94
C ILE A 51 2.87 -4.33 -4.30
N THR A 52 3.21 -5.28 -5.16
CA THR A 52 3.64 -4.99 -6.53
C THR A 52 2.51 -5.35 -7.49
N TRP A 53 2.19 -4.42 -8.40
CA TRP A 53 1.24 -4.63 -9.49
C TRP A 53 1.86 -4.24 -10.82
N GLU A 54 1.50 -4.97 -11.87
CA GLU A 54 1.90 -4.68 -13.24
C GLU A 54 0.83 -3.83 -13.93
N ASP A 55 1.23 -2.74 -14.58
CA ASP A 55 0.34 -1.94 -15.41
C ASP A 55 0.13 -2.55 -16.80
N THR A 56 -0.71 -1.92 -17.63
CA THR A 56 -1.03 -2.42 -18.98
C THR A 56 0.15 -2.44 -19.94
N TYR A 57 1.27 -1.81 -19.59
CA TYR A 57 2.48 -1.72 -20.40
C TYR A 57 3.60 -2.64 -19.88
N GLY A 58 3.33 -3.44 -18.84
CA GLY A 58 4.30 -4.35 -18.25
C GLY A 58 5.22 -3.71 -17.20
N ASN A 59 4.97 -2.46 -16.80
CA ASN A 59 5.78 -1.84 -15.73
C ASN A 59 5.23 -2.26 -14.37
N THR A 60 6.14 -2.53 -13.44
CA THR A 60 5.78 -2.88 -12.07
C THR A 60 5.85 -1.66 -11.16
N HIS A 61 4.82 -1.48 -10.34
CA HIS A 61 4.72 -0.40 -9.38
C HIS A 61 4.52 -0.97 -7.97
N ASP A 62 5.32 -0.49 -7.02
CA ASP A 62 5.18 -0.82 -5.60
C ASP A 62 4.22 0.18 -4.95
N MET A 63 3.14 -0.32 -4.34
CA MET A 63 2.06 0.50 -3.79
C MET A 63 2.07 0.44 -2.26
N ASP A 64 1.60 1.51 -1.61
CA ASP A 64 1.37 1.51 -0.17
C ASP A 64 0.08 0.77 0.19
N PHE A 65 -0.99 1.01 -0.58
CA PHE A 65 -2.28 0.35 -0.39
C PHE A 65 -2.96 0.03 -1.72
N VAL A 66 -3.72 -1.06 -1.73
CA VAL A 66 -4.59 -1.41 -2.87
C VAL A 66 -5.95 -1.88 -2.35
N PHE A 67 -7.02 -1.30 -2.89
CA PHE A 67 -8.35 -1.86 -2.72
C PHE A 67 -8.60 -2.92 -3.78
N GLU A 68 -9.13 -4.06 -3.37
CA GLU A 68 -9.42 -5.19 -4.23
C GLU A 68 -10.90 -5.61 -4.13
N TYR A 69 -11.55 -5.76 -5.28
CA TYR A 69 -12.84 -6.42 -5.37
C TYR A 69 -12.66 -7.94 -5.34
N SER A 70 -13.43 -8.62 -4.49
CA SER A 70 -13.33 -10.07 -4.24
C SER A 70 -11.94 -10.56 -3.77
N GLY A 71 -11.13 -9.66 -3.20
CA GLY A 71 -9.87 -10.02 -2.55
C GLY A 71 -10.09 -10.63 -1.16
N SER A 72 -9.12 -11.39 -0.68
CA SER A 72 -9.11 -11.95 0.67
C SER A 72 -7.68 -12.13 1.22
N ALA A 73 -7.56 -12.64 2.45
CA ALA A 73 -6.26 -12.97 3.02
C ALA A 73 -5.47 -14.02 2.21
N THR A 74 -6.16 -14.89 1.45
CA THR A 74 -5.58 -16.01 0.71
C THR A 74 -5.66 -15.88 -0.81
N THR A 75 -6.47 -14.95 -1.32
CA THR A 75 -6.69 -14.79 -2.77
C THR A 75 -6.54 -13.32 -3.16
N LEU A 76 -5.83 -13.05 -4.25
CA LEU A 76 -5.77 -11.73 -4.87
C LEU A 76 -7.07 -11.46 -5.62
N GLY A 77 -7.68 -10.30 -5.34
CA GLY A 77 -8.86 -9.83 -6.06
C GLY A 77 -8.50 -8.96 -7.26
N ARG A 78 -9.52 -8.38 -7.90
CA ARG A 78 -9.32 -7.39 -8.95
C ARG A 78 -8.99 -6.04 -8.29
N PRO A 79 -7.84 -5.41 -8.58
CA PRO A 79 -7.54 -4.09 -8.03
C PRO A 79 -8.56 -3.07 -8.55
N VAL A 80 -9.09 -2.23 -7.66
CA VAL A 80 -10.06 -1.17 -8.00
C VAL A 80 -9.55 0.23 -7.68
N ALA A 81 -8.55 0.34 -6.80
CA ALA A 81 -7.85 1.59 -6.53
C ALA A 81 -6.43 1.32 -6.02
N PHE A 82 -5.50 2.12 -6.49
CA PHE A 82 -4.10 2.16 -6.06
C PHE A 82 -3.87 3.45 -5.28
N ILE A 83 -3.26 3.36 -4.10
CA ILE A 83 -3.04 4.52 -3.24
C ILE A 83 -1.58 4.53 -2.79
N GLU A 84 -0.94 5.68 -2.96
CA GLU A 84 0.45 5.92 -2.57
C GLU A 84 0.54 7.22 -1.78
N SER A 85 1.31 7.19 -0.68
CA SER A 85 1.52 8.35 0.19
C SER A 85 2.92 8.91 -0.05
N ALA A 86 3.01 10.07 -0.70
CA ALA A 86 4.27 10.76 -0.94
C ALA A 86 4.44 11.99 -0.02
N TRP A 87 5.64 12.12 0.56
CA TRP A 87 6.11 13.35 1.21
C TRP A 87 7.24 13.95 0.40
N ARG A 88 7.23 15.27 0.19
CA ARG A 88 8.29 15.99 -0.52
C ARG A 88 8.78 17.17 0.31
N LEU A 89 10.08 17.20 0.57
CA LEU A 89 10.77 18.41 1.04
C LEU A 89 11.18 19.21 -0.19
N HIS A 90 10.78 20.48 -0.28
CA HIS A 90 11.22 21.41 -1.32
C HIS A 90 12.35 22.27 -0.75
#